data_AF-A0A3B8J0D2-F1
#
_entry.id   AF-A0A3B8J0D2-F1
#
_cell.length_a   1.000
_cell.length_b   1.000
_cell.length_c   1.000
_cell.angle_alpha   90.00
_cell.angle_beta   90.00
_cell.angle_gamma   90.00
#
_symmetry.space_group_name_H-M   'P 1'
#
loop_
_entity.id
_entity.type
_entity.pdbx_description
1 polymer ?
#
loop_
_entity_poly.entity_id
_entity_poly.type
_entity_poly.pdbx_seq_one_letter_code
_entity_poly.pdbx_strand_id
1 'polypeptide(L)'
;IVASRKLDMYLYQLMDGGALNIATHSDAVTWLADAGFQVSQTWRKCANVDEIIAYIEEWEEKRHSLPLDTDGIVIKVNDYAQQDELGFTSKSPRWAISFKYKAESAATQLKEITYQVGRTGSVTPVANLEPVLLAGTTVKRASLHNANEIARLDLRLGDTVFVEKGGEIIPKVTGVDFGKRPANSVAVEFPTHCPECGTELVRVEGEANHFCPNIKGCPPQITGRVEHFIQRNALDIDSIGSKTIAQFNREGMLNNVADLYALSFDRIVALEGFQEKGTNKILQGIEASKQIPYERVLFGLGIRYVGRTVAEKLAEGFPTIEALSAASEEELVAVNEIGERIAKSVKEWFADADNVALVEQLKNAGLQFTLQKEEVEQASNALEGKKFVVSGVFEHFERDELKQAIATHGGKVVSSISKNTDYVVAGDNMGPSKRQKAEKLEVPILTEQEFIQMIGE
;
A
#
# COMPACT_ATOMS: atom_id res chain seq x y z
N ILE A 1 14.25 25.59 13.39
CA ILE A 1 14.64 24.16 13.47
C ILE A 1 14.83 23.54 12.08
N VAL A 2 13.91 23.69 11.12
CA VAL A 2 14.10 23.12 9.77
C VAL A 2 15.26 23.80 9.02
N ALA A 3 15.28 25.13 8.94
CA ALA A 3 16.36 25.89 8.29
C ALA A 3 17.74 25.76 8.97
N SER A 4 17.81 25.25 10.21
CA SER A 4 19.09 24.97 10.88
C SER A 4 19.66 23.59 10.53
N ARG A 5 18.93 22.77 9.77
CA ARG A 5 19.45 21.52 9.20
C ARG A 5 20.08 21.84 7.85
N LYS A 6 21.29 21.35 7.61
CA LYS A 6 22.03 21.47 6.33
C LYS A 6 21.42 20.55 5.28
N LEU A 7 20.13 20.74 4.98
CA LEU A 7 19.42 19.97 3.98
C LEU A 7 19.88 20.39 2.59
N ASP A 8 20.03 19.42 1.71
CA ASP A 8 20.39 19.63 0.30
C ASP A 8 19.50 18.76 -0.60
N MET A 9 19.49 19.03 -1.90
CA MET A 9 18.60 18.35 -2.85
C MET A 9 19.25 18.18 -4.22
N TYR A 10 19.17 16.97 -4.77
CA TYR A 10 19.54 16.69 -6.16
C TYR A 10 18.29 16.33 -6.96
N LEU A 11 18.01 17.11 -8.01
CA LEU A 11 16.97 16.79 -8.97
C LEU A 11 17.48 15.76 -9.99
N TYR A 12 16.60 14.83 -10.36
CA TYR A 12 16.92 13.73 -11.27
C TYR A 12 15.90 13.56 -12.39
N GLN A 13 14.82 14.34 -12.41
CA GLN A 13 13.75 14.22 -13.39
C GLN A 13 13.03 15.56 -13.55
N LEU A 14 12.63 15.84 -14.80
CA LEU A 14 11.80 16.97 -15.19
C LEU A 14 10.44 16.44 -15.65
N MET A 15 9.37 17.06 -15.18
CA MET A 15 7.99 16.76 -15.60
C MET A 15 7.37 18.07 -16.07
N ASP A 16 7.49 18.38 -17.35
CA ASP A 16 7.06 19.64 -17.96
C ASP A 16 5.80 19.48 -18.84
N GLY A 17 5.24 18.28 -18.92
CA GLY A 17 4.10 17.99 -19.80
C GLY A 17 4.40 18.19 -21.29
N GLY A 18 5.68 18.16 -21.69
CA GLY A 18 6.11 18.41 -23.06
C GLY A 18 6.32 19.89 -23.43
N ALA A 19 6.16 20.83 -22.48
CA ALA A 19 6.28 22.26 -22.74
C ALA A 19 7.65 22.69 -23.32
N LEU A 20 8.73 21.99 -22.97
CA LEU A 20 10.09 22.31 -23.38
C LEU A 20 10.57 21.47 -24.58
N ASN A 21 9.73 20.58 -25.11
CA ASN A 21 10.05 19.68 -26.24
C ASN A 21 11.37 18.90 -26.06
N ILE A 22 11.69 18.50 -24.83
CA ILE A 22 12.90 17.75 -24.53
C ILE A 22 12.65 16.27 -24.83
N ALA A 23 13.45 15.69 -25.74
CA ALA A 23 13.25 14.31 -26.20
C ALA A 23 13.92 13.25 -25.31
N THR A 24 14.96 13.61 -24.55
CA THR A 24 15.72 12.62 -23.77
C THR A 24 15.93 13.03 -22.31
N HIS A 25 16.08 12.02 -21.46
CA HIS A 25 16.33 12.20 -20.04
C HIS A 25 17.66 12.92 -19.76
N SER A 26 18.71 12.57 -20.50
CA SER A 26 20.01 13.27 -20.41
C SER A 26 19.88 14.76 -20.70
N ASP A 27 19.12 15.14 -21.72
CA ASP A 27 18.92 16.55 -22.09
C ASP A 27 18.11 17.28 -21.02
N ALA A 28 17.14 16.60 -20.40
CA ALA A 28 16.38 17.15 -19.27
C ALA A 28 17.25 17.41 -18.04
N VAL A 29 18.20 16.51 -17.72
CA VAL A 29 19.14 16.70 -16.62
C VAL A 29 20.10 17.86 -16.91
N THR A 30 20.59 17.98 -18.15
CA THR A 30 21.40 19.13 -18.57
C THR A 30 20.61 20.43 -18.47
N TRP A 31 19.37 20.47 -18.97
CA TRP A 31 18.51 21.65 -18.87
C TRP A 31 18.27 22.08 -17.42
N LEU A 32 18.02 21.12 -16.50
CA LEU A 32 17.88 21.41 -15.07
C LEU A 32 19.13 22.07 -14.50
N ALA A 33 20.32 21.58 -14.87
CA ALA A 33 21.59 22.16 -14.45
C ALA A 33 21.74 23.60 -14.97
N ASP A 34 21.45 23.82 -16.26
CA ASP A 34 21.54 25.12 -16.92
C ASP A 34 20.55 26.14 -16.32
N ALA A 35 19.39 25.67 -15.86
CA ALA A 35 18.39 26.47 -15.15
C ALA A 35 18.79 26.79 -13.69
N GLY A 36 19.94 26.32 -13.22
CA GLY A 36 20.46 26.59 -11.87
C GLY A 36 19.97 25.64 -10.79
N PHE A 37 19.27 24.56 -11.16
CA PHE A 37 18.92 23.51 -10.20
C PHE A 37 20.14 22.63 -9.91
N GLN A 38 20.20 22.12 -8.67
CA GLN A 38 21.21 21.14 -8.32
C GLN A 38 20.88 19.78 -8.93
N VAL A 39 21.78 19.27 -9.77
CA VAL A 39 21.75 17.91 -10.30
C VAL A 39 23.04 17.18 -9.90
N SER A 40 22.97 15.85 -9.80
CA SER A 40 24.18 15.07 -9.51
C SER A 40 25.22 15.30 -10.61
N GLN A 41 26.49 15.45 -10.24
CA GLN A 41 27.60 15.59 -11.20
C GLN A 41 28.13 14.23 -11.68
N THR A 42 27.52 13.13 -11.23
CA THR A 42 28.07 11.80 -11.40
C THR A 42 27.45 11.02 -12.56
N TRP A 43 26.28 11.44 -13.06
CA TRP A 43 25.55 10.67 -14.07
C TRP A 43 26.32 10.52 -15.39
N ARG A 44 26.07 9.40 -16.09
CA ARG A 44 26.68 9.08 -17.37
C ARG A 44 25.62 8.55 -18.34
N LYS A 45 25.63 9.04 -19.58
CA LYS A 45 24.90 8.42 -20.68
C LYS A 45 25.72 7.24 -21.21
N CYS A 46 25.19 6.04 -21.11
CA CYS A 46 25.81 4.81 -21.59
C CYS A 46 25.15 4.36 -22.89
N ALA A 47 25.94 3.99 -23.90
CA ALA A 47 25.45 3.57 -25.21
C ALA A 47 25.04 2.08 -25.26
N ASN A 48 25.52 1.27 -24.32
CA ASN A 48 25.32 -0.18 -24.28
C ASN A 48 25.42 -0.73 -22.85
N VAL A 49 25.14 -2.02 -22.68
CA VAL A 49 25.15 -2.71 -21.38
C VAL A 49 26.55 -2.76 -20.76
N ASP A 50 27.59 -2.93 -21.57
CA ASP A 50 28.97 -3.01 -21.07
C ASP A 50 29.39 -1.69 -20.40
N GLU A 51 29.02 -0.55 -20.99
CA GLU A 51 29.24 0.77 -20.39
C GLU A 51 28.43 0.97 -19.09
N ILE A 52 27.24 0.38 -19.00
CA ILE A 52 26.43 0.41 -17.77
C ILE A 52 27.14 -0.39 -16.68
N ILE A 53 27.62 -1.60 -16.98
CA ILE A 53 28.34 -2.47 -16.04
C ILE A 53 29.63 -1.77 -15.58
N ALA A 54 30.41 -1.20 -16.51
CA ALA A 54 31.63 -0.46 -16.17
C ALA A 54 31.35 0.73 -15.25
N TYR A 55 30.24 1.46 -15.46
CA TYR A 55 29.83 2.55 -14.57
C TYR A 55 29.42 2.03 -13.18
N ILE A 56 28.75 0.87 -13.10
CA ILE A 56 28.42 0.21 -11.82
C ILE A 56 29.68 -0.18 -11.06
N GLU A 57 30.63 -0.86 -11.71
CA GLU A 57 31.89 -1.27 -11.07
C GLU A 57 32.72 -0.06 -10.62
N GLU A 58 32.79 0.98 -11.44
CA GLU A 58 33.49 2.22 -11.11
C GLU A 58 32.95 2.89 -9.84
N TRP A 59 31.63 2.89 -9.66
CA TRP A 59 30.96 3.58 -8.57
C TRP A 59 30.74 2.74 -7.31
N GLU A 60 31.10 1.45 -7.33
CA GLU A 60 31.02 0.59 -6.14
C GLU A 60 31.86 1.15 -4.99
N GLU A 61 33.08 1.60 -5.31
CA GLU A 61 34.03 2.18 -4.35
C GLU A 61 33.94 3.72 -4.31
N LYS A 62 33.86 4.39 -5.47
CA LYS A 62 33.89 5.87 -5.53
C LYS A 62 32.76 6.52 -4.75
N ARG A 63 31.60 5.85 -4.64
CA ARG A 63 30.44 6.37 -3.90
C ARG A 63 30.75 6.72 -2.45
N HIS A 64 31.72 6.06 -1.82
CA HIS A 64 32.12 6.32 -0.44
C HIS A 64 32.81 7.69 -0.25
N SER A 65 33.22 8.35 -1.34
CA SER A 65 33.76 9.71 -1.32
C SER A 65 32.70 10.80 -1.50
N LEU A 66 31.45 10.43 -1.80
CA LEU A 66 30.37 11.39 -1.95
C LEU A 66 30.02 12.02 -0.59
N PRO A 67 29.55 13.27 -0.57
CA PRO A 67 29.11 13.94 0.66
C PRO A 67 27.78 13.40 1.20
N LEU A 68 27.27 12.31 0.62
CA LEU A 68 25.98 11.70 0.90
C LEU A 68 26.06 10.18 0.73
N ASP A 69 25.23 9.46 1.47
CA ASP A 69 25.11 8.01 1.36
C ASP A 69 24.34 7.62 0.09
N THR A 70 24.80 6.57 -0.59
CA THR A 70 24.13 6.02 -1.76
C THR A 70 24.08 4.51 -1.68
N ASP A 71 22.97 3.91 -2.10
CA ASP A 71 22.69 2.49 -1.96
C ASP A 71 22.79 1.72 -3.29
N GLY A 72 23.12 2.43 -4.38
CA GLY A 72 23.12 1.88 -5.72
C GLY A 72 23.10 2.92 -6.83
N ILE A 73 22.80 2.45 -8.03
CA ILE A 73 22.67 3.24 -9.26
C ILE A 73 21.28 3.05 -9.84
N VAL A 74 20.68 4.11 -10.37
CA VAL A 74 19.44 4.02 -11.14
C VAL A 74 19.76 4.02 -12.63
N ILE A 75 19.37 2.96 -13.32
CA ILE A 75 19.51 2.80 -14.77
C ILE A 75 18.16 3.15 -15.40
N LYS A 76 18.16 4.04 -16.39
CA LYS A 76 16.94 4.50 -17.07
C LYS A 76 17.13 4.42 -18.58
N VAL A 77 16.07 4.05 -19.28
CA VAL A 77 15.97 4.25 -20.73
C VAL A 77 16.02 5.76 -21.00
N ASN A 78 16.92 6.20 -21.88
CA ASN A 78 17.18 7.63 -22.06
C ASN A 78 16.12 8.34 -22.91
N ASP A 79 15.47 7.66 -23.85
CA ASP A 79 14.49 8.23 -24.76
C ASP A 79 13.09 8.24 -24.15
N TYR A 80 12.40 9.39 -24.13
CA TYR A 80 11.08 9.49 -23.49
C TYR A 80 9.97 8.78 -24.26
N ALA A 81 10.04 8.70 -25.60
CA ALA A 81 9.05 7.95 -26.36
C ALA A 81 9.12 6.45 -26.04
N GLN A 82 10.32 5.92 -25.82
CA GLN A 82 10.51 4.55 -25.34
C GLN A 82 10.00 4.35 -23.90
N GLN A 83 10.15 5.35 -23.02
CA GLN A 83 9.57 5.28 -21.67
C GLN A 83 8.05 5.20 -21.70
N ASP A 84 7.41 6.01 -22.54
CA ASP A 84 5.95 6.02 -22.71
C ASP A 84 5.43 4.68 -23.26
N GLU A 85 6.12 4.10 -24.24
CA GLU A 85 5.78 2.78 -24.79
C GLU A 85 5.90 1.67 -23.73
N LEU A 86 6.96 1.71 -22.91
CA LEU A 86 7.20 0.73 -21.85
C LEU A 86 6.18 0.86 -20.71
N GLY A 87 5.79 2.08 -20.35
CA GLY A 87 4.78 2.37 -19.34
C GLY A 87 5.15 1.92 -17.92
N PHE A 88 4.12 1.61 -17.13
CA PHE A 88 4.23 1.33 -15.70
C PHE A 88 3.54 0.03 -15.31
N THR A 89 4.05 -0.61 -14.26
CA THR A 89 3.28 -1.57 -13.46
C THR A 89 2.41 -0.82 -12.45
N SER A 90 1.66 -1.53 -11.60
CA SER A 90 0.87 -0.90 -10.52
C SER A 90 1.70 -0.09 -9.52
N LYS A 91 3.03 -0.28 -9.46
CA LYS A 91 3.90 0.37 -8.46
C LYS A 91 5.20 0.97 -9.01
N SER A 92 5.63 0.63 -10.22
CA SER A 92 6.97 0.99 -10.70
C SER A 92 7.04 1.12 -12.23
N PRO A 93 7.87 2.03 -12.77
CA PRO A 93 8.11 2.15 -14.21
C PRO A 93 8.76 0.89 -14.77
N ARG A 94 8.46 0.55 -16.03
CA ARG A 94 9.10 -0.56 -16.75
C ARG A 94 10.41 -0.18 -17.43
N TRP A 95 10.69 1.13 -17.51
CA TRP A 95 11.84 1.72 -18.20
C TRP A 95 12.98 2.15 -17.27
N ALA A 96 12.87 1.89 -15.97
CA ALA A 96 13.93 2.18 -15.00
C ALA A 96 14.09 1.06 -13.98
N ILE A 97 15.32 0.85 -13.52
CA ILE A 97 15.64 -0.11 -12.47
C ILE A 97 16.72 0.48 -11.55
N SER A 98 16.63 0.17 -10.26
CA SER A 98 17.69 0.47 -9.30
C SER A 98 18.57 -0.76 -9.11
N PHE A 99 19.83 -0.66 -9.55
CA PHE A 99 20.88 -1.61 -9.22
C PHE A 99 21.41 -1.28 -7.83
N LYS A 100 21.23 -2.17 -6.85
CA LYS A 100 21.72 -1.97 -5.47
C LYS A 100 23.06 -2.65 -5.29
N TYR A 101 24.02 -1.96 -4.68
CA TYR A 101 25.28 -2.57 -4.29
C TYR A 101 25.07 -3.57 -3.16
N LYS A 102 26.06 -4.45 -2.94
CA LYS A 102 26.03 -5.36 -1.81
C LYS A 102 25.87 -4.55 -0.52
N ALA A 103 24.86 -4.91 0.26
CA ALA A 103 24.60 -4.24 1.53
C ALA A 103 25.83 -4.39 2.44
N GLU A 104 26.17 -3.33 3.17
CA GLU A 104 27.12 -3.45 4.26
C GLU A 104 26.67 -4.56 5.21
N SER A 105 27.64 -5.35 5.67
CA SER A 105 27.43 -6.44 6.63
C SER A 105 28.27 -6.17 7.86
N ALA A 106 27.67 -6.29 9.04
CA ALA A 106 28.39 -6.18 10.31
C ALA A 106 28.23 -7.45 11.14
N ALA A 107 29.30 -7.85 11.81
CA ALA A 107 29.29 -8.95 12.78
C ALA A 107 28.95 -8.42 14.17
N THR A 108 27.97 -9.03 14.83
CA THR A 108 27.58 -8.68 16.21
C THR A 108 27.07 -9.90 16.97
N GLN A 109 26.98 -9.81 18.30
CA GLN A 109 26.52 -10.91 19.13
C GLN A 109 24.98 -10.99 19.18
N LEU A 110 24.45 -12.19 18.99
CA LEU A 110 23.05 -12.52 19.25
C LEU A 110 22.81 -12.71 20.74
N LYS A 111 22.01 -11.84 21.36
CA LYS A 111 21.71 -11.89 22.81
C LYS A 111 20.50 -12.77 23.11
N GLU A 112 19.41 -12.50 22.42
CA GLU A 112 18.12 -13.16 22.65
C GLU A 112 17.31 -13.16 21.36
N ILE A 113 16.31 -14.04 21.29
CA ILE A 113 15.32 -14.05 20.22
C ILE A 113 13.96 -13.83 20.84
N THR A 114 13.27 -12.79 20.38
CA THR A 114 11.88 -12.52 20.75
C THR A 114 10.97 -12.95 19.61
N TYR A 115 9.78 -13.43 19.95
CA TYR A 115 8.82 -13.95 18.98
C TYR A 115 7.62 -13.01 18.96
N GLN A 116 7.47 -12.25 17.87
CA GLN A 116 6.41 -11.28 17.71
C GLN A 116 5.21 -11.91 17.03
N VAL A 117 4.04 -11.82 17.66
CA VAL A 117 2.79 -12.27 17.07
C VAL A 117 2.18 -11.11 16.28
N GLY A 118 2.00 -11.28 14.98
CA GLY A 118 1.37 -10.30 14.12
C GLY A 118 -0.15 -10.33 14.21
N ARG A 119 -0.80 -9.33 13.59
CA ARG A 119 -2.26 -9.21 13.48
C ARG A 119 -2.95 -10.49 13.01
N THR A 120 -2.38 -11.18 12.03
CA THR A 120 -2.94 -12.40 11.43
C THR A 120 -2.54 -13.68 12.17
N GLY A 121 -1.92 -13.55 13.35
CA GLY A 121 -1.42 -14.66 14.16
C GLY A 121 -0.04 -15.17 13.76
N SER A 122 0.55 -14.71 12.64
CA SER A 122 1.91 -15.10 12.23
C SER A 122 2.92 -14.77 13.32
N VAL A 123 3.71 -15.75 13.74
CA VAL A 123 4.75 -15.61 14.76
C VAL A 123 6.10 -15.44 14.07
N THR A 124 6.67 -14.23 14.19
CA THR A 124 7.91 -13.85 13.53
C THR A 124 9.05 -13.76 14.55
N PRO A 125 10.14 -14.51 14.37
CA PRO A 125 11.31 -14.41 15.22
C PRO A 125 12.11 -13.13 14.91
N VAL A 126 12.55 -12.44 15.96
CA VAL A 126 13.36 -11.23 15.91
C VAL A 126 14.61 -11.45 16.75
N ALA A 127 15.77 -11.32 16.13
CA ALA A 127 17.05 -11.34 16.82
C ALA A 127 17.25 -10.00 17.54
N ASN A 128 17.56 -10.04 18.84
CA ASN A 128 18.03 -8.88 19.60
C ASN A 128 19.53 -9.02 19.79
N LEU A 129 20.25 -7.98 19.40
CA LEU A 129 21.68 -8.00 19.14
C LEU A 129 22.42 -7.06 20.08
N GLU A 130 23.72 -7.31 20.30
CA GLU A 130 24.61 -6.25 20.77
C GLU A 130 24.57 -5.09 19.75
N PRO A 131 24.42 -3.81 20.20
CA PRO A 131 24.31 -2.69 19.29
C PRO A 131 25.54 -2.59 18.38
N VAL A 132 25.31 -2.54 17.07
CA VAL A 132 26.36 -2.46 16.06
C VAL A 132 26.06 -1.34 15.07
N LEU A 133 27.09 -0.61 14.64
CA LEU A 133 26.94 0.41 13.61
C LEU A 133 26.87 -0.26 12.23
N LEU A 134 25.85 0.05 11.45
CA LEU A 134 25.63 -0.50 10.11
C LEU A 134 24.91 0.53 9.23
N ALA A 135 25.53 0.91 8.11
CA ALA A 135 25.04 1.95 7.21
C ALA A 135 24.57 3.20 7.97
N GLY A 136 25.48 3.81 8.74
CA GLY A 136 25.25 5.06 9.48
C GLY A 136 24.31 4.99 10.69
N THR A 137 23.70 3.83 10.99
CA THR A 137 22.74 3.69 12.10
C THR A 137 23.12 2.56 13.07
N THR A 138 22.72 2.68 14.33
CA THR A 138 22.89 1.60 15.31
C THR A 138 21.77 0.57 15.18
N VAL A 139 22.13 -0.64 14.75
CA VAL A 139 21.22 -1.79 14.68
C VAL A 139 21.25 -2.55 16.00
N LYS A 140 20.07 -2.77 16.59
CA LYS A 140 19.88 -3.58 17.81
C LYS A 140 18.96 -4.78 17.60
N ARG A 141 18.21 -4.79 16.50
CA ARG A 141 17.24 -5.83 16.16
C ARG A 141 17.34 -6.16 14.69
N ALA A 142 17.21 -7.43 14.36
CA ALA A 142 17.21 -7.92 12.99
C ALA A 142 16.14 -9.02 12.80
N SER A 143 15.55 -9.08 11.61
CA SER A 143 14.63 -10.14 11.26
C SER A 143 15.37 -11.47 11.13
N LEU A 144 14.77 -12.53 11.68
CA LEU A 144 15.15 -13.92 11.42
C LEU A 144 14.20 -14.60 10.43
N HIS A 145 13.29 -13.85 9.80
CA HIS A 145 12.27 -14.32 8.86
C HIS A 145 11.28 -15.33 9.45
N ASN A 146 11.70 -16.56 9.73
CA ASN A 146 10.86 -17.66 10.20
C ASN A 146 11.69 -18.81 10.79
N ALA A 147 11.01 -19.87 11.24
CA ALA A 147 11.65 -21.04 11.85
C ALA A 147 12.63 -21.77 10.91
N ASN A 148 12.34 -21.81 9.59
CA ASN A 148 13.23 -22.46 8.63
C ASN A 148 14.56 -21.74 8.52
N GLU A 149 14.56 -20.41 8.58
CA GLU A 149 15.78 -19.62 8.48
C GLU A 149 16.66 -19.78 9.72
N ILE A 150 16.06 -19.86 10.92
CA ILE A 150 16.77 -20.20 12.16
C ILE A 150 17.47 -21.57 12.02
N ALA A 151 16.74 -22.57 11.53
CA ALA A 151 17.27 -23.92 11.33
C ALA A 151 18.35 -23.96 10.22
N ARG A 152 18.14 -23.26 9.10
CA ARG A 152 19.10 -23.17 7.98
C ARG A 152 20.44 -22.57 8.42
N LEU A 153 20.39 -21.59 9.31
CA LEU A 153 21.57 -20.93 9.86
C LEU A 153 22.21 -21.70 11.04
N ASP A 154 21.57 -22.75 11.57
CA ASP A 154 21.91 -23.40 12.85
C ASP A 154 22.16 -22.36 13.95
N LEU A 155 21.24 -21.41 14.07
CA LEU A 155 21.43 -20.23 14.91
C LEU A 155 21.32 -20.58 16.40
N ARG A 156 22.28 -20.11 17.21
CA ARG A 156 22.36 -20.38 18.66
C ARG A 156 22.51 -19.11 19.46
N LEU A 157 21.93 -19.06 20.66
CA LEU A 157 22.10 -17.90 21.54
C LEU A 157 23.58 -17.69 21.87
N GLY A 158 24.03 -16.44 21.83
CA GLY A 158 25.43 -16.06 22.03
C GLY A 158 26.30 -16.13 20.77
N ASP A 159 25.79 -16.66 19.65
CA ASP A 159 26.52 -16.66 18.38
C ASP A 159 26.91 -15.24 17.95
N THR A 160 28.07 -15.13 17.28
CA THR A 160 28.38 -13.95 16.47
C THR A 160 27.70 -14.12 15.12
N VAL A 161 26.82 -13.18 14.76
CA VAL A 161 26.00 -13.23 13.54
C VAL A 161 26.35 -12.08 12.60
N PHE A 162 26.24 -12.34 11.30
CA PHE A 162 26.34 -11.32 10.27
C PHE A 162 24.97 -10.69 10.02
N VAL A 163 24.93 -9.37 10.01
CA VAL A 163 23.70 -8.59 9.87
C VAL A 163 23.86 -7.63 8.71
N GLU A 164 22.86 -7.64 7.83
CA GLU A 164 22.79 -6.78 6.65
C GLU A 164 21.47 -6.03 6.63
N LYS A 165 21.45 -4.84 6.03
CA LYS A 165 20.20 -4.10 5.79
C LYS A 165 19.76 -4.29 4.34
N GLY A 166 18.65 -4.98 4.14
CA GLY A 166 18.01 -5.04 2.82
C GLY A 166 17.49 -3.66 2.42
N GLY A 167 18.01 -3.12 1.30
CA GLY A 167 17.67 -1.77 0.83
C GLY A 167 17.91 -0.69 1.89
N GLU A 168 18.94 -0.87 2.74
CA GLU A 168 19.36 0.03 3.83
C GLU A 168 18.36 0.29 4.98
N ILE A 169 17.16 -0.31 4.92
CA ILE A 169 16.09 -0.06 5.90
C ILE A 169 15.93 -1.20 6.90
N ILE A 170 15.72 -2.44 6.43
CA ILE A 170 15.33 -3.57 7.31
C ILE A 170 16.54 -4.46 7.59
N PRO A 171 17.05 -4.50 8.84
CA PRO A 171 18.14 -5.41 9.18
C PRO A 171 17.67 -6.86 9.23
N LYS A 172 18.48 -7.77 8.70
CA LYS A 172 18.27 -9.22 8.73
C LYS A 172 19.58 -9.93 9.07
N VAL A 173 19.49 -11.06 9.75
CA VAL A 173 20.65 -11.93 9.96
C VAL A 173 20.87 -12.75 8.68
N THR A 174 22.11 -12.78 8.17
CA THR A 174 22.46 -13.48 6.93
C THR A 174 23.35 -14.69 7.14
N GLY A 175 24.03 -14.77 8.29
CA GLY A 175 24.96 -15.86 8.59
C GLY A 175 25.41 -15.88 10.04
N VAL A 176 26.13 -16.94 10.39
CA VAL A 176 26.80 -17.13 11.68
C VAL A 176 28.31 -17.20 11.44
N ASP A 177 29.10 -16.51 12.25
CA ASP A 177 30.55 -16.71 12.35
C ASP A 177 30.84 -17.93 13.23
N PHE A 178 30.85 -19.12 12.61
CA PHE A 178 31.12 -20.38 13.29
C PHE A 178 32.50 -20.43 13.97
N GLY A 179 33.46 -19.61 13.52
CA GLY A 179 34.79 -19.54 14.13
C GLY A 179 34.78 -18.93 15.54
N LYS A 180 33.72 -18.20 15.90
CA LYS A 180 33.52 -17.58 17.22
C LYS A 180 32.40 -18.22 18.03
N ARG A 181 31.89 -19.38 17.60
CA ARG A 181 30.79 -20.05 18.29
C ARG A 181 31.22 -20.54 19.67
N PRO A 182 30.48 -20.20 20.75
CA PRO A 182 30.74 -20.75 22.08
C PRO A 182 30.58 -22.28 22.10
N ALA A 183 31.48 -22.97 22.79
CA ALA A 183 31.47 -24.44 22.87
C ALA A 183 30.23 -25.01 23.58
N ASN A 184 29.60 -24.23 24.46
CA ASN A 184 28.39 -24.56 25.20
C ASN A 184 27.11 -24.00 24.56
N SER A 185 27.16 -23.65 23.27
CA SER A 185 26.01 -23.08 22.56
C SER A 185 24.91 -24.12 22.31
N VAL A 186 23.67 -23.76 22.62
CA VAL A 186 22.48 -24.60 22.44
C VAL A 186 21.68 -24.11 21.23
N ALA A 187 21.21 -25.04 20.42
CA ALA A 187 20.35 -24.74 19.27
C ALA A 187 19.07 -24.04 19.71
N VAL A 188 18.65 -23.02 18.97
CA VAL A 188 17.38 -22.34 19.24
C VAL A 188 16.22 -23.22 18.78
N GLU A 189 15.31 -23.51 19.69
CA GLU A 189 14.03 -24.13 19.36
C GLU A 189 12.96 -23.05 19.17
N PHE A 190 12.12 -23.25 18.15
CA PHE A 190 10.97 -22.39 17.93
C PHE A 190 9.90 -22.71 18.99
N PRO A 191 9.24 -21.71 19.60
CA PRO A 191 8.26 -21.94 20.64
C PRO A 191 7.08 -22.78 20.12
N THR A 192 6.60 -23.70 20.94
CA THR A 192 5.40 -24.51 20.64
C THR A 192 4.10 -23.81 21.03
N HIS A 193 4.16 -22.80 21.91
CA HIS A 193 3.01 -22.03 22.38
C HIS A 193 3.21 -20.55 22.11
N CYS A 194 2.10 -19.85 21.85
CA CYS A 194 2.08 -18.43 21.59
C CYS A 194 2.62 -17.65 22.80
N PRO A 195 3.64 -16.80 22.64
CA PRO A 195 4.24 -16.06 23.75
C PRO A 195 3.30 -15.03 24.38
N GLU A 196 2.18 -14.72 23.71
CA GLU A 196 1.26 -13.63 24.09
C GLU A 196 -0.04 -14.14 24.73
N CYS A 197 -0.51 -15.33 24.36
CA CYS A 197 -1.75 -15.90 24.91
C CYS A 197 -1.65 -17.37 25.32
N GLY A 198 -0.48 -18.00 25.18
CA GLY A 198 -0.24 -19.39 25.59
C GLY A 198 -0.93 -20.45 24.72
N THR A 199 -1.66 -20.10 23.66
CA THR A 199 -2.27 -21.07 22.75
C THR A 199 -1.22 -21.83 21.95
N GLU A 200 -1.37 -23.14 21.77
CA GLU A 200 -0.48 -23.96 20.94
C GLU A 200 -0.41 -23.40 19.50
N LEU A 201 0.82 -23.27 18.98
CA LEU A 201 1.06 -22.74 17.65
C LEU A 201 0.84 -23.81 16.60
N VAL A 202 0.21 -23.42 15.49
CA VAL A 202 -0.04 -24.29 14.35
C VAL A 202 0.86 -23.87 13.20
N ARG A 203 1.45 -24.85 12.53
CA ARG A 203 2.16 -24.64 11.27
C ARG A 203 1.43 -25.38 10.16
N VAL A 204 0.80 -24.65 9.26
CA VAL A 204 0.08 -25.24 8.12
C VAL A 204 1.08 -25.86 7.16
N GLU A 205 0.74 -27.02 6.61
CA GLU A 205 1.58 -27.72 5.63
C GLU A 205 1.85 -26.81 4.42
N GLY A 206 3.12 -26.72 4.03
CA GLY A 206 3.58 -25.83 2.96
C GLY A 206 3.84 -24.37 3.38
N GLU A 207 3.46 -23.94 4.59
CA GLU A 207 3.78 -22.60 5.10
C GLU A 207 5.09 -22.56 5.92
N ALA A 208 5.84 -21.46 5.76
CA ALA A 208 7.10 -21.25 6.48
C ALA A 208 6.91 -20.77 7.93
N ASN A 209 5.79 -20.09 8.20
CA ASN A 209 5.53 -19.44 9.49
C ASN A 209 4.69 -20.34 10.40
N HIS A 210 4.86 -20.13 11.71
CA HIS A 210 3.93 -20.63 12.72
C HIS A 210 2.87 -19.57 12.98
N PHE A 211 1.66 -20.01 13.34
CA PHE A 211 0.52 -19.14 13.57
C PHE A 211 -0.12 -19.42 14.92
N CYS A 212 -0.52 -18.36 15.61
CA CYS A 212 -1.41 -18.44 16.76
C CYS A 212 -2.86 -18.56 16.27
N PRO A 213 -3.55 -19.70 16.47
CA PRO A 213 -4.91 -19.90 15.97
C PRO A 213 -5.97 -19.16 16.81
N ASN A 214 -5.61 -18.61 17.97
CA ASN A 214 -6.51 -17.85 18.84
C ASN A 214 -6.81 -16.45 18.29
N ILE A 215 -7.53 -16.39 17.19
CA ILE A 215 -7.87 -15.14 16.49
C ILE A 215 -8.66 -14.21 17.41
N LYS A 216 -9.62 -14.76 18.17
CA LYS A 216 -10.59 -13.98 18.95
C LYS A 216 -10.06 -13.52 20.32
N GLY A 217 -9.08 -14.23 20.90
CA GLY A 217 -8.59 -13.95 22.26
C GLY A 217 -7.13 -13.51 22.35
N CYS A 218 -6.32 -13.61 21.30
CA CYS A 218 -4.92 -13.22 21.36
C CYS A 218 -4.75 -11.69 21.32
N PRO A 219 -4.21 -11.04 22.37
CA PRO A 219 -4.09 -9.58 22.45
C PRO A 219 -3.49 -8.90 21.22
N PRO A 220 -2.32 -9.30 20.69
CA PRO A 220 -1.72 -8.67 19.50
C PRO A 220 -2.54 -8.87 18.22
N GLN A 221 -3.37 -9.92 18.14
CA GLN A 221 -4.29 -10.09 17.02
C GLN A 221 -5.47 -9.13 17.13
N ILE A 222 -6.02 -8.96 18.33
CA ILE A 222 -7.09 -7.98 18.61
C ILE A 222 -6.59 -6.58 18.31
N THR A 223 -5.51 -6.16 18.97
CA THR A 223 -4.96 -4.81 18.82
C THR A 223 -4.52 -4.54 17.39
N GLY A 224 -3.88 -5.50 16.72
CA GLY A 224 -3.48 -5.37 15.31
C GLY A 224 -4.67 -5.25 14.35
N ARG A 225 -5.81 -5.90 14.63
CA ARG A 225 -7.04 -5.72 13.84
C ARG A 225 -7.62 -4.33 14.02
N VAL A 226 -7.62 -3.84 15.25
CA VAL A 226 -8.04 -2.45 15.54
C VAL A 226 -7.11 -1.45 14.88
N GLU A 227 -5.79 -1.63 14.95
CA GLU A 227 -4.81 -0.78 14.27
C GLU A 227 -5.06 -0.71 12.75
N HIS A 228 -5.35 -1.85 12.12
CA HIS A 228 -5.73 -1.88 10.71
C HIS A 228 -7.06 -1.19 10.44
N PHE A 229 -8.05 -1.37 11.32
CA PHE A 229 -9.36 -0.76 11.19
C PHE A 229 -9.29 0.77 11.27
N ILE A 230 -8.49 1.31 12.20
CA ILE A 230 -8.38 2.76 12.41
C ILE A 230 -7.42 3.47 11.46
N GLN A 231 -6.64 2.74 10.66
CA GLN A 231 -5.59 3.36 9.83
C GLN A 231 -6.17 4.35 8.80
N ARG A 232 -5.31 5.24 8.30
CA ARG A 232 -5.66 6.31 7.34
C ARG A 232 -6.43 5.85 6.10
N ASN A 233 -6.13 4.67 5.57
CA ASN A 233 -6.80 4.14 4.38
C ASN A 233 -8.08 3.34 4.70
N ALA A 234 -8.39 3.10 5.98
CA ALA A 234 -9.61 2.46 6.45
C ALA A 234 -10.51 3.52 7.10
N LEU A 235 -10.74 3.49 8.42
CA LEU A 235 -11.64 4.42 9.11
C LEU A 235 -11.00 5.76 9.54
N ASP A 236 -9.69 5.93 9.35
CA ASP A 236 -8.96 7.20 9.55
C ASP A 236 -9.15 7.84 10.93
N ILE A 237 -9.01 7.04 11.98
CA ILE A 237 -9.05 7.51 13.37
C ILE A 237 -7.61 7.79 13.83
N ASP A 238 -7.11 8.98 13.51
CA ASP A 238 -5.72 9.42 13.81
C ASP A 238 -5.43 9.65 15.29
N SER A 239 -6.49 9.75 16.10
CA SER A 239 -6.44 10.16 17.50
C SER A 239 -6.04 9.03 18.45
N ILE A 240 -5.96 7.79 17.96
CA ILE A 240 -5.66 6.60 18.74
C ILE A 240 -4.35 5.96 18.24
N GLY A 241 -3.35 5.84 19.12
CA GLY A 241 -2.09 5.15 18.80
C GLY A 241 -2.06 3.69 19.27
N SER A 242 -1.08 2.92 18.80
CA SER A 242 -0.88 1.50 19.16
C SER A 242 -0.82 1.25 20.67
N LYS A 243 -0.14 2.14 21.42
CA LYS A 243 -0.07 2.07 22.89
C LYS A 243 -1.45 2.22 23.55
N THR A 244 -2.27 3.14 23.05
CA THR A 244 -3.63 3.38 23.55
C THR A 244 -4.52 2.17 23.27
N ILE A 245 -4.44 1.58 22.08
CA ILE A 245 -5.18 0.35 21.73
C ILE A 245 -4.78 -0.80 22.66
N ALA A 246 -3.48 -0.98 22.89
CA ALA A 246 -2.99 -2.00 23.80
C ALA A 246 -3.44 -1.77 25.25
N GLN A 247 -3.55 -0.52 25.69
CA GLN A 247 -4.10 -0.18 27.00
C GLN A 247 -5.60 -0.49 27.06
N PHE A 248 -6.39 -0.06 26.08
CA PHE A 248 -7.84 -0.36 26.03
C PHE A 248 -8.11 -1.87 26.02
N ASN A 249 -7.33 -2.65 25.28
CA ASN A 249 -7.47 -4.11 25.28
C ASN A 249 -7.13 -4.71 26.66
N ARG A 250 -6.05 -4.25 27.31
CA ARG A 250 -5.64 -4.72 28.64
C ARG A 250 -6.68 -4.43 29.73
N GLU A 251 -7.32 -3.28 29.65
CA GLU A 251 -8.39 -2.85 30.56
C GLU A 251 -9.76 -3.46 30.20
N GLY A 252 -9.81 -4.41 29.25
CA GLY A 252 -11.04 -5.09 28.82
C GLY A 252 -12.05 -4.17 28.12
N MET A 253 -11.61 -3.00 27.67
CA MET A 253 -12.43 -2.03 26.95
C MET A 253 -12.55 -2.34 25.46
N LEU A 254 -11.68 -3.22 24.94
CA LEU A 254 -11.58 -3.50 23.51
C LEU A 254 -11.24 -4.98 23.26
N ASN A 255 -12.19 -5.73 22.71
CA ASN A 255 -12.06 -7.13 22.31
C ASN A 255 -12.22 -7.30 20.79
N ASN A 256 -12.96 -6.38 20.15
CA ASN A 256 -13.07 -6.29 18.70
C ASN A 256 -13.14 -4.81 18.24
N VAL A 257 -13.32 -4.59 16.94
CA VAL A 257 -13.38 -3.23 16.37
C VAL A 257 -14.68 -2.49 16.69
N ALA A 258 -15.79 -3.19 16.94
CA ALA A 258 -17.06 -2.58 17.29
C ALA A 258 -17.04 -1.96 18.70
N ASP A 259 -16.23 -2.50 19.61
CA ASP A 259 -16.07 -1.95 20.97
C ASP A 259 -15.58 -0.50 20.98
N LEU A 260 -14.90 -0.04 19.91
CA LEU A 260 -14.53 1.37 19.75
C LEU A 260 -15.75 2.30 19.87
N TYR A 261 -16.87 1.90 19.30
CA TYR A 261 -18.10 2.69 19.26
C TYR A 261 -18.91 2.61 20.56
N ALA A 262 -18.50 1.76 21.49
CA ALA A 262 -19.06 1.67 22.84
C ALA A 262 -18.20 2.40 23.89
N LEU A 263 -17.08 3.01 23.50
CA LEU A 263 -16.23 3.78 24.40
C LEU A 263 -16.94 5.05 24.86
N SER A 264 -16.80 5.37 26.15
CA SER A 264 -17.36 6.59 26.75
C SER A 264 -16.26 7.47 27.34
N PHE A 265 -16.57 8.77 27.46
CA PHE A 265 -15.66 9.76 28.04
C PHE A 265 -15.19 9.33 29.44
N ASP A 266 -16.13 8.94 30.31
CA ASP A 266 -15.85 8.56 31.70
C ASP A 266 -14.92 7.35 31.79
N ARG A 267 -15.07 6.36 30.89
CA ARG A 267 -14.20 5.18 30.88
C ARG A 267 -12.79 5.52 30.44
N ILE A 268 -12.63 6.37 29.41
CA ILE A 268 -11.31 6.73 28.88
C ILE A 268 -10.58 7.67 29.86
N VAL A 269 -11.26 8.69 30.38
CA VAL A 269 -10.63 9.71 31.25
C VAL A 269 -10.20 9.14 32.61
N ALA A 270 -10.81 8.04 33.05
CA ALA A 270 -10.42 7.33 34.26
C ALA A 270 -9.07 6.59 34.13
N LEU A 271 -8.56 6.40 32.92
CA LEU A 271 -7.28 5.73 32.67
C LEU A 271 -6.10 6.67 32.88
N GLU A 272 -5.00 6.12 33.38
CA GLU A 272 -3.73 6.84 33.51
C GLU A 272 -3.24 7.34 32.14
N GLY A 273 -2.87 8.62 32.06
CA GLY A 273 -2.34 9.25 30.86
C GLY A 273 -3.38 9.93 29.95
N PHE A 274 -4.67 9.86 30.28
CA PHE A 274 -5.72 10.53 29.52
C PHE A 274 -6.15 11.85 30.17
N GLN A 275 -6.32 12.86 29.33
CA GLN A 275 -6.84 14.18 29.72
C GLN A 275 -8.08 14.48 28.89
N GLU A 276 -8.96 15.34 29.40
CA GLU A 276 -10.24 15.68 28.77
C GLU A 276 -10.12 16.00 27.28
N LYS A 277 -9.14 16.82 26.89
CA LYS A 277 -8.89 17.18 25.49
C LYS A 277 -8.52 15.98 24.61
N GLY A 278 -7.65 15.11 25.11
CA GLY A 278 -7.25 13.90 24.40
C GLY A 278 -8.42 12.92 24.25
N THR A 279 -9.18 12.72 25.33
CA THR A 279 -10.38 11.88 25.33
C THR A 279 -11.42 12.38 24.33
N ASN A 280 -11.69 13.69 24.30
CA ASN A 280 -12.61 14.28 23.33
C ASN A 280 -12.13 14.10 21.90
N LYS A 281 -10.82 14.24 21.62
CA LYS A 281 -10.27 13.97 20.27
C LYS A 281 -10.48 12.51 19.86
N ILE A 282 -10.33 11.57 20.78
CA ILE A 282 -10.59 10.15 20.52
C ILE A 282 -12.05 9.93 20.13
N LEU A 283 -12.99 10.39 20.95
CA LEU A 283 -14.43 10.23 20.70
C LEU A 283 -14.88 10.93 19.41
N GLN A 284 -14.37 12.13 19.14
CA GLN A 284 -14.66 12.85 17.88
C GLN A 284 -14.13 12.09 16.66
N GLY A 285 -12.93 11.50 16.73
CA GLY A 285 -12.40 10.68 15.64
C GLY A 285 -13.24 9.43 15.39
N ILE A 286 -13.68 8.76 16.46
CA ILE A 286 -14.58 7.60 16.35
C ILE A 286 -15.93 8.01 15.73
N GLU A 287 -16.51 9.14 16.15
CA GLU A 287 -17.77 9.62 15.57
C GLU A 287 -17.63 9.99 14.10
N ALA A 288 -16.57 10.72 13.73
CA ALA A 288 -16.29 11.10 12.35
C ALA A 288 -16.12 9.87 11.44
N SER A 289 -15.55 8.78 11.97
CA SER A 289 -15.35 7.54 11.20
C SER A 289 -16.63 6.90 10.68
N LYS A 290 -17.80 7.21 11.28
CA LYS A 290 -19.10 6.68 10.82
C LYS A 290 -19.52 7.20 9.45
N GLN A 291 -18.91 8.30 8.99
CA GLN A 291 -19.16 8.90 7.67
C GLN A 291 -18.21 8.37 6.60
N ILE A 292 -17.31 7.43 6.94
CA ILE A 292 -16.37 6.86 5.98
C ILE A 292 -17.11 5.96 4.96
N PRO A 293 -16.79 6.07 3.66
CA PRO A 293 -17.41 5.28 2.60
C PRO A 293 -17.31 3.76 2.79
N TYR A 294 -18.31 3.04 2.27
CA TYR A 294 -18.46 1.60 2.41
C TYR A 294 -17.22 0.80 2.00
N GLU A 295 -16.58 1.13 0.88
CA GLU A 295 -15.39 0.43 0.39
C GLU A 295 -14.21 0.50 1.38
N ARG A 296 -14.09 1.60 2.12
CA ARG A 296 -13.07 1.78 3.16
C ARG A 296 -13.46 1.06 4.45
N VAL A 297 -14.74 1.02 4.80
CA VAL A 297 -15.25 0.18 5.90
C VAL A 297 -14.97 -1.30 5.61
N LEU A 298 -15.26 -1.75 4.39
CA LEU A 298 -15.01 -3.13 3.92
C LEU A 298 -13.52 -3.48 3.98
N PHE A 299 -12.64 -2.57 3.55
CA PHE A 299 -11.20 -2.74 3.74
C PHE A 299 -10.83 -2.84 5.23
N GLY A 300 -11.44 -2.01 6.08
CA GLY A 300 -11.25 -2.01 7.54
C GLY A 300 -11.60 -3.35 8.21
N LEU A 301 -12.58 -4.10 7.71
CA LEU A 301 -12.95 -5.42 8.25
C LEU A 301 -11.80 -6.44 8.21
N GLY A 302 -10.80 -6.23 7.34
CA GLY A 302 -9.56 -7.00 7.34
C GLY A 302 -9.73 -8.44 6.83
N ILE A 303 -10.65 -8.67 5.89
CA ILE A 303 -10.84 -9.96 5.21
C ILE A 303 -9.53 -10.36 4.52
N ARG A 304 -9.11 -11.62 4.69
CA ARG A 304 -7.83 -12.11 4.12
C ARG A 304 -7.85 -11.96 2.60
N TYR A 305 -6.72 -11.50 2.03
CA TYR A 305 -6.55 -11.16 0.61
C TYR A 305 -7.35 -9.95 0.09
N VAL A 306 -8.23 -9.36 0.88
CA VAL A 306 -8.98 -8.15 0.49
C VAL A 306 -8.18 -6.90 0.88
N GLY A 307 -7.35 -6.43 -0.06
CA GLY A 307 -6.69 -5.13 0.03
C GLY A 307 -7.63 -3.97 -0.33
N ARG A 308 -7.14 -2.73 -0.28
CA ARG A 308 -7.93 -1.52 -0.59
C ARG A 308 -8.62 -1.60 -1.96
N THR A 309 -7.85 -1.85 -3.02
CA THR A 309 -8.38 -1.94 -4.39
C THR A 309 -9.39 -3.07 -4.55
N VAL A 310 -9.15 -4.20 -3.86
CA VAL A 310 -10.08 -5.34 -3.87
C VAL A 310 -11.39 -4.97 -3.17
N ALA A 311 -11.32 -4.27 -2.04
CA ALA A 311 -12.50 -3.78 -1.33
C ALA A 311 -13.30 -2.77 -2.18
N GLU A 312 -12.63 -1.85 -2.88
CA GLU A 312 -13.24 -0.93 -3.84
C GLU A 312 -14.01 -1.71 -4.93
N LYS A 313 -13.37 -2.71 -5.55
CA LYS A 313 -14.02 -3.54 -6.59
C LYS A 313 -15.18 -4.38 -6.07
N LEU A 314 -15.04 -4.95 -4.88
CA LEU A 314 -16.13 -5.70 -4.23
C LEU A 314 -17.31 -4.79 -3.89
N ALA A 315 -17.07 -3.58 -3.39
CA ALA A 315 -18.12 -2.61 -3.11
C ALA A 315 -18.82 -2.10 -4.38
N GLU A 316 -18.07 -1.89 -5.47
CA GLU A 316 -18.63 -1.55 -6.79
C GLU A 316 -19.53 -2.67 -7.34
N GLY A 317 -19.08 -3.93 -7.23
CA GLY A 317 -19.81 -5.11 -7.69
C GLY A 317 -21.00 -5.48 -6.81
N PHE A 318 -20.89 -5.26 -5.51
CA PHE A 318 -21.91 -5.54 -4.49
C PHE A 318 -22.16 -4.30 -3.64
N PRO A 319 -23.09 -3.42 -4.07
CA PRO A 319 -23.29 -2.10 -3.45
C PRO A 319 -23.73 -2.10 -1.98
N THR A 320 -24.13 -3.25 -1.42
CA THR A 320 -24.43 -3.38 0.01
C THR A 320 -23.69 -4.57 0.60
N ILE A 321 -23.43 -4.53 1.90
CA ILE A 321 -22.81 -5.64 2.63
C ILE A 321 -23.68 -6.90 2.59
N GLU A 322 -25.01 -6.75 2.55
CA GLU A 322 -25.94 -7.88 2.40
C GLU A 322 -25.81 -8.54 1.04
N ALA A 323 -25.67 -7.75 -0.03
CA ALA A 323 -25.43 -8.27 -1.37
C ALA A 323 -24.10 -9.03 -1.44
N LEU A 324 -23.05 -8.48 -0.82
CA LEU A 324 -21.74 -9.14 -0.76
C LEU A 324 -21.78 -10.44 0.04
N SER A 325 -22.47 -10.44 1.19
CA SER A 325 -22.63 -11.61 2.06
C SER A 325 -23.40 -12.75 1.37
N ALA A 326 -24.46 -12.39 0.61
CA ALA A 326 -25.29 -13.35 -0.11
C ALA A 326 -24.66 -13.88 -1.40
N ALA A 327 -23.66 -13.19 -1.96
CA ALA A 327 -23.04 -13.54 -3.23
C ALA A 327 -22.50 -14.99 -3.25
N SER A 328 -22.69 -15.67 -4.37
CA SER A 328 -22.06 -16.95 -4.68
C SER A 328 -20.56 -16.78 -5.00
N GLU A 329 -19.81 -17.87 -4.95
CA GLU A 329 -18.39 -17.85 -5.33
C GLU A 329 -18.23 -17.45 -6.80
N GLU A 330 -19.11 -17.93 -7.66
CA GLU A 330 -19.14 -17.62 -9.09
C GLU A 330 -19.41 -16.13 -9.36
N GLU A 331 -20.34 -15.51 -8.63
CA GLU A 331 -20.62 -14.07 -8.72
C GLU A 331 -19.44 -13.23 -8.23
N LEU A 332 -18.76 -13.66 -7.17
CA LEU A 332 -17.57 -12.98 -6.66
C LEU A 332 -16.43 -13.01 -7.69
N VAL A 333 -16.18 -14.17 -8.31
CA VAL A 333 -15.14 -14.34 -9.35
C VAL A 333 -15.47 -13.56 -10.63
N ALA A 334 -16.74 -13.30 -10.90
CA ALA A 334 -17.15 -12.50 -12.06
C ALA A 334 -16.77 -11.01 -11.93
N VAL A 335 -16.47 -10.52 -10.72
CA VAL A 335 -15.98 -9.15 -10.50
C VAL A 335 -14.54 -9.04 -10.99
N ASN A 336 -14.26 -7.97 -11.74
CA ASN A 336 -12.92 -7.75 -12.29
C ASN A 336 -11.86 -7.69 -11.17
N GLU A 337 -10.73 -8.34 -11.41
CA GLU A 337 -9.60 -8.50 -10.47
C GLU A 337 -9.87 -9.37 -9.23
N ILE A 338 -11.03 -10.04 -9.15
CA ILE A 338 -11.33 -11.01 -8.09
C ILE A 338 -11.09 -12.43 -8.59
N GLY A 339 -10.09 -13.10 -8.00
CA GLY A 339 -9.81 -14.52 -8.26
C GLY A 339 -10.44 -15.46 -7.22
N GLU A 340 -10.46 -16.76 -7.52
CA GLU A 340 -11.02 -17.84 -6.68
C GLU A 340 -10.56 -17.76 -5.22
N ARG A 341 -9.28 -17.49 -4.98
CA ARG A 341 -8.74 -17.36 -3.61
C ARG A 341 -9.36 -16.21 -2.81
N ILE A 342 -9.66 -15.09 -3.46
CA ILE A 342 -10.30 -13.94 -2.82
C ILE A 342 -11.77 -14.27 -2.57
N ALA A 343 -12.46 -14.80 -3.58
CA ALA A 343 -13.87 -15.19 -3.47
C ALA A 343 -14.11 -16.18 -2.32
N LYS A 344 -13.31 -17.26 -2.26
CA LYS A 344 -13.37 -18.23 -1.17
C LYS A 344 -13.10 -17.60 0.21
N SER A 345 -12.11 -16.72 0.31
CA SER A 345 -11.79 -16.02 1.56
C SER A 345 -12.94 -15.13 2.04
N VAL A 346 -13.62 -14.43 1.12
CA VAL A 346 -14.82 -13.63 1.42
C VAL A 346 -15.95 -14.53 1.91
N LYS A 347 -16.22 -15.66 1.23
CA LYS A 347 -17.24 -16.63 1.64
C LYS A 347 -16.97 -17.22 3.01
N GLU A 348 -15.74 -17.67 3.27
CA GLU A 348 -15.32 -18.21 4.57
C GLU A 348 -15.46 -17.17 5.68
N TRP A 349 -15.17 -15.89 5.40
CA TRP A 349 -15.31 -14.82 6.37
C TRP A 349 -16.78 -14.59 6.77
N PHE A 350 -17.71 -14.52 5.81
CA PHE A 350 -19.15 -14.37 6.11
C PHE A 350 -19.81 -15.66 6.63
N ALA A 351 -19.17 -16.82 6.48
CA ALA A 351 -19.64 -18.07 7.08
C ALA A 351 -19.41 -18.15 8.61
N ASP A 352 -18.49 -17.34 9.16
CA ASP A 352 -18.30 -17.24 10.61
C ASP A 352 -19.37 -16.33 11.23
N ALA A 353 -20.19 -16.90 12.10
CA ALA A 353 -21.28 -16.19 12.76
C ALA A 353 -20.81 -14.96 13.57
N ASP A 354 -19.59 -14.98 14.11
CA ASP A 354 -19.06 -13.84 14.87
C ASP A 354 -18.71 -12.66 13.96
N ASN A 355 -18.29 -12.93 12.72
CA ASN A 355 -18.04 -11.87 11.73
C ASN A 355 -19.35 -11.24 11.27
N VAL A 356 -20.41 -12.05 11.09
CA VAL A 356 -21.75 -11.54 10.79
C VAL A 356 -22.28 -10.68 11.94
N ALA A 357 -22.12 -11.14 13.19
CA ALA A 357 -22.48 -10.36 14.37
C ALA A 357 -21.69 -9.05 14.47
N LEU A 358 -20.39 -9.06 14.13
CA LEU A 358 -19.55 -7.87 14.10
C LEU A 358 -20.08 -6.83 13.09
N VAL A 359 -20.47 -7.26 11.88
CA VAL A 359 -21.07 -6.37 10.87
C VAL A 359 -22.33 -5.72 11.41
N GLU A 360 -23.21 -6.49 12.06
CA GLU A 360 -24.43 -5.95 12.64
C GLU A 360 -24.15 -4.96 13.80
N GLN A 361 -23.15 -5.22 14.64
CA GLN A 361 -22.72 -4.27 15.68
C GLN A 361 -22.23 -2.95 15.08
N LEU A 362 -21.42 -3.01 14.00
CA LEU A 362 -20.92 -1.83 13.31
C LEU A 362 -22.03 -1.07 12.58
N LYS A 363 -22.99 -1.76 11.97
CA LYS A 363 -24.20 -1.15 11.38
C LYS A 363 -25.00 -0.40 12.45
N ASN A 364 -25.23 -1.03 13.59
CA ASN A 364 -25.95 -0.40 14.72
C ASN A 364 -25.18 0.79 15.30
N ALA A 365 -23.85 0.81 15.19
CA ALA A 365 -23.02 1.96 15.55
C ALA A 365 -23.10 3.11 14.54
N GLY A 366 -23.66 2.90 13.35
CA GLY A 366 -23.90 3.91 12.32
C GLY A 366 -22.88 3.96 11.18
N LEU A 367 -22.08 2.91 10.99
CA LEU A 367 -21.14 2.85 9.86
C LEU A 367 -21.86 2.62 8.53
N GLN A 368 -21.27 3.15 7.46
CA GLN A 368 -21.78 2.97 6.10
C GLN A 368 -21.45 1.58 5.56
N PHE A 369 -22.50 0.81 5.23
CA PHE A 369 -22.39 -0.50 4.58
C PHE A 369 -23.10 -0.56 3.22
N THR A 370 -23.41 0.62 2.69
CA THR A 370 -24.00 0.82 1.38
C THR A 370 -23.14 1.80 0.63
N LEU A 371 -22.79 1.45 -0.61
CA LEU A 371 -22.15 2.37 -1.53
C LEU A 371 -23.14 3.52 -1.78
N GLN A 372 -22.82 4.70 -1.25
CA GLN A 372 -23.54 5.91 -1.60
C GLN A 372 -23.21 6.22 -3.05
N LYS A 373 -24.03 5.73 -3.98
CA LYS A 373 -24.12 6.38 -5.28
C LYS A 373 -24.72 7.73 -4.99
N GLU A 374 -23.97 8.80 -5.24
CA GLU A 374 -24.60 10.08 -5.50
C GLU A 374 -25.66 9.79 -6.56
N GLU A 375 -26.93 9.85 -6.16
CA GLU A 375 -27.98 10.10 -7.14
C GLU A 375 -27.56 11.41 -7.76
N VAL A 376 -26.94 11.31 -8.93
CA VAL A 376 -26.63 12.48 -9.71
C VAL A 376 -28.00 13.10 -9.99
N GLU A 377 -28.34 14.18 -9.29
CA GLU A 377 -29.54 14.94 -9.59
C GLU A 377 -29.46 15.26 -11.08
N GLN A 378 -30.38 14.68 -11.86
CA GLN A 378 -30.36 14.88 -13.29
C GLN A 378 -30.58 16.38 -13.54
N ALA A 379 -29.51 17.10 -13.87
CA ALA A 379 -29.58 18.50 -14.25
C ALA A 379 -30.42 18.66 -15.53
N SER A 380 -30.36 17.66 -16.42
CA SER A 380 -31.27 17.54 -17.56
C SER A 380 -31.33 16.11 -18.13
N ASN A 381 -32.22 15.89 -19.10
CA ASN A 381 -32.29 14.65 -19.89
C ASN A 381 -31.69 14.81 -21.30
N ALA A 382 -30.82 15.81 -21.50
CA ALA A 382 -30.30 16.15 -22.83
C ALA A 382 -29.57 14.98 -23.51
N LEU A 383 -28.99 14.06 -22.72
CA LEU A 383 -28.20 12.94 -23.19
C LEU A 383 -28.89 11.58 -22.97
N GLU A 384 -30.19 11.57 -22.68
CA GLU A 384 -30.92 10.35 -22.35
C GLU A 384 -30.82 9.29 -23.46
N GLY A 385 -30.43 8.07 -23.08
CA GLY A 385 -30.27 6.93 -23.99
C GLY A 385 -28.99 6.95 -24.84
N LYS A 386 -28.15 7.99 -24.74
CA LYS A 386 -26.90 8.12 -25.49
C LYS A 386 -25.71 7.49 -24.74
N LYS A 387 -24.83 6.83 -25.48
CA LYS A 387 -23.60 6.20 -24.95
C LYS A 387 -22.34 6.94 -25.39
N PHE A 388 -21.53 7.32 -24.42
CA PHE A 388 -20.32 8.12 -24.62
C PHE A 388 -19.06 7.36 -24.28
N VAL A 389 -17.99 7.60 -25.04
CA VAL A 389 -16.62 7.25 -24.65
C VAL A 389 -15.83 8.54 -24.48
N VAL A 390 -15.10 8.68 -23.37
CA VAL A 390 -14.25 9.85 -23.11
C VAL A 390 -12.78 9.49 -23.37
N SER A 391 -12.06 10.29 -24.15
CA SER A 391 -10.66 10.03 -24.48
C SER A 391 -9.87 11.29 -24.82
N GLY A 392 -8.78 11.55 -24.10
CA GLY A 392 -7.93 12.73 -24.29
C GLY A 392 -7.70 13.48 -22.98
N VAL A 393 -7.07 14.64 -23.10
CA VAL A 393 -6.83 15.67 -22.08
C VAL A 393 -7.74 16.85 -22.41
N PHE A 394 -8.37 17.43 -21.41
CA PHE A 394 -9.46 18.37 -21.55
C PHE A 394 -9.08 19.69 -20.86
N GLU A 395 -9.53 20.81 -21.39
CA GLU A 395 -9.19 22.16 -20.89
C GLU A 395 -10.17 22.66 -19.83
N HIS A 396 -11.45 22.27 -19.92
CA HIS A 396 -12.53 22.77 -19.07
C HIS A 396 -12.99 21.77 -18.01
N PHE A 397 -12.86 20.46 -18.27
CA PHE A 397 -13.23 19.39 -17.35
C PHE A 397 -12.07 18.46 -17.06
N GLU A 398 -11.96 17.96 -15.83
CA GLU A 398 -11.23 16.72 -15.61
C GLU A 398 -11.98 15.52 -16.21
N ARG A 399 -11.26 14.45 -16.56
CA ARG A 399 -11.86 13.27 -17.21
C ARG A 399 -13.00 12.66 -16.38
N ASP A 400 -12.90 12.67 -15.06
CA ASP A 400 -13.93 12.13 -14.18
C ASP A 400 -15.11 13.10 -14.02
N GLU A 401 -14.88 14.41 -14.04
CA GLU A 401 -15.94 15.43 -14.09
C GLU A 401 -16.75 15.33 -15.40
N LEU A 402 -16.09 15.07 -16.53
CA LEU A 402 -16.75 14.81 -17.82
C LEU A 402 -17.65 13.58 -17.78
N LYS A 403 -17.20 12.51 -17.11
CA LYS A 403 -18.04 11.30 -16.92
C LYS A 403 -19.23 11.60 -16.03
N GLN A 404 -19.03 12.42 -15.00
CA GLN A 404 -20.09 12.86 -14.11
C GLN A 404 -21.09 13.71 -14.86
N ALA A 405 -20.66 14.74 -15.60
CA ALA A 405 -21.51 15.59 -16.45
C ALA A 405 -22.34 14.75 -17.44
N ILE A 406 -21.71 13.78 -18.13
CA ILE A 406 -22.45 12.85 -19.01
C ILE A 406 -23.57 12.14 -18.25
N ALA A 407 -23.29 11.65 -17.03
CA ALA A 407 -24.28 10.98 -16.20
C ALA A 407 -25.37 11.94 -15.69
N THR A 408 -25.00 13.16 -15.27
CA THR A 408 -25.89 14.24 -14.80
C THR A 408 -26.91 14.64 -15.86
N HIS A 409 -26.54 14.57 -17.14
CA HIS A 409 -27.44 14.90 -18.24
C HIS A 409 -28.15 13.67 -18.85
N GLY A 410 -28.12 12.51 -18.19
CA GLY A 410 -28.85 11.30 -18.57
C GLY A 410 -28.12 10.36 -19.55
N GLY A 411 -26.87 10.64 -19.86
CA GLY A 411 -26.02 9.84 -20.75
C GLY A 411 -25.31 8.69 -20.01
N LYS A 412 -24.89 7.68 -20.78
CA LYS A 412 -24.16 6.53 -20.24
C LYS A 412 -22.71 6.50 -20.74
N VAL A 413 -21.75 6.58 -19.82
CA VAL A 413 -20.34 6.37 -20.16
C VAL A 413 -20.06 4.88 -20.37
N VAL A 414 -19.41 4.55 -21.48
CA VAL A 414 -18.92 3.20 -21.79
C VAL A 414 -17.40 3.22 -21.98
N SER A 415 -16.74 2.14 -21.57
CA SER A 415 -15.27 2.06 -21.54
C SER A 415 -14.64 1.79 -22.91
N SER A 416 -15.44 1.37 -23.90
CA SER A 416 -14.94 0.97 -25.21
C SER A 416 -15.83 1.47 -26.35
N ILE A 417 -15.21 1.85 -27.46
CA ILE A 417 -15.91 2.21 -28.71
C ILE A 417 -16.41 0.92 -29.36
N SER A 418 -17.71 0.87 -29.62
CA SER A 418 -18.43 -0.23 -30.28
C SER A 418 -19.41 0.35 -31.31
N LYS A 419 -20.07 -0.51 -32.10
CA LYS A 419 -21.16 -0.09 -33.00
C LYS A 419 -22.36 0.53 -32.27
N ASN A 420 -22.49 0.27 -30.97
CA ASN A 420 -23.56 0.79 -30.14
C ASN A 420 -23.15 2.06 -29.38
N THR A 421 -21.98 2.63 -29.66
CA THR A 421 -21.51 3.90 -29.07
C THR A 421 -22.04 5.04 -29.92
N ASP A 422 -22.70 6.01 -29.30
CA ASP A 422 -23.27 7.16 -30.01
C ASP A 422 -22.24 8.25 -30.26
N TYR A 423 -21.37 8.54 -29.28
CA TYR A 423 -20.39 9.62 -29.37
C TYR A 423 -19.07 9.28 -28.67
N VAL A 424 -17.98 9.90 -29.14
CA VAL A 424 -16.70 9.95 -28.45
C VAL A 424 -16.36 11.40 -28.12
N VAL A 425 -16.23 11.76 -26.85
CA VAL A 425 -15.73 13.09 -26.46
C VAL A 425 -14.22 13.03 -26.48
N ALA A 426 -13.62 13.77 -27.42
CA ALA A 426 -12.20 13.80 -27.68
C ALA A 426 -11.58 15.12 -27.20
N GLY A 427 -10.64 14.99 -26.27
CA GLY A 427 -9.75 16.07 -25.88
C GLY A 427 -8.42 15.99 -26.63
N ASP A 428 -7.50 16.88 -26.27
CA ASP A 428 -6.12 16.85 -26.73
C ASP A 428 -5.45 15.50 -26.45
N ASN A 429 -4.55 15.08 -27.33
CA ASN A 429 -3.86 13.80 -27.22
C ASN A 429 -4.81 12.58 -27.10
N MET A 430 -5.97 12.62 -27.76
CA MET A 430 -6.80 11.43 -27.94
C MET A 430 -5.97 10.29 -28.54
N GLY A 431 -5.92 9.14 -27.86
CA GLY A 431 -5.10 8.00 -28.26
C GLY A 431 -5.38 7.54 -29.70
N PRO A 432 -4.34 7.33 -30.53
CA PRO A 432 -4.48 7.07 -31.98
C PRO A 432 -5.29 5.81 -32.29
N SER A 433 -5.21 4.77 -31.44
CA SER A 433 -5.97 3.53 -31.58
C SER A 433 -7.48 3.73 -31.37
N LYS A 434 -7.90 4.66 -30.50
CA LYS A 434 -9.31 5.00 -30.27
C LYS A 434 -9.85 5.88 -31.39
N ARG A 435 -9.04 6.82 -31.91
CA ARG A 435 -9.41 7.66 -33.06
C ARG A 435 -9.67 6.81 -34.30
N GLN A 436 -8.74 5.93 -34.66
CA GLN A 436 -8.92 4.99 -35.78
C GLN A 436 -10.13 4.06 -35.59
N LYS A 437 -10.42 3.64 -34.35
CA LYS A 437 -11.57 2.79 -34.05
C LYS A 437 -12.90 3.54 -34.17
N ALA A 438 -12.96 4.81 -33.77
CA ALA A 438 -14.13 5.66 -33.94
C ALA A 438 -14.42 5.91 -35.43
N GLU A 439 -13.39 6.29 -36.20
CA GLU A 439 -13.48 6.52 -37.65
C GLU A 439 -13.94 5.24 -38.38
N LYS A 440 -13.35 4.08 -38.06
CA LYS A 440 -13.70 2.79 -38.67
C LYS A 440 -15.13 2.34 -38.37
N LEU A 441 -15.66 2.72 -37.21
CA LEU A 441 -17.02 2.36 -36.78
C LEU A 441 -18.03 3.48 -37.07
N GLU A 442 -17.59 4.55 -37.75
CA GLU A 442 -18.39 5.74 -38.09
C GLU A 442 -19.06 6.38 -36.86
N VAL A 443 -18.40 6.30 -35.70
CA VAL A 443 -18.89 6.92 -34.45
C VAL A 443 -18.44 8.39 -34.42
N PRO A 444 -19.37 9.36 -34.31
CA PRO A 444 -19.05 10.77 -34.22
C PRO A 444 -18.09 11.09 -33.07
N ILE A 445 -17.10 11.94 -33.36
CA ILE A 445 -16.14 12.47 -32.39
C ILE A 445 -16.52 13.93 -32.09
N LEU A 446 -16.81 14.23 -30.83
CA LEU A 446 -17.13 15.55 -30.33
C LEU A 446 -15.91 16.17 -29.66
N THR A 447 -15.70 17.46 -29.89
CA THR A 447 -14.82 18.30 -29.08
C THR A 447 -15.45 18.60 -27.71
N GLU A 448 -14.63 19.06 -26.77
CA GLU A 448 -15.10 19.47 -25.45
C GLU A 448 -16.14 20.60 -25.52
N GLN A 449 -15.96 21.58 -26.43
CA GLN A 449 -16.93 22.66 -26.63
C GLN A 449 -18.25 22.18 -27.22
N GLU A 450 -18.22 21.23 -28.16
CA GLU A 450 -19.43 20.61 -28.72
C GLU A 450 -20.18 19.80 -27.66
N PHE A 451 -19.47 19.17 -26.73
CA PHE A 451 -20.08 18.49 -25.58
C PHE A 451 -20.78 19.48 -24.64
N ILE A 452 -20.11 20.59 -24.28
CA ILE A 452 -20.68 21.68 -23.45
C ILE A 452 -21.97 22.23 -24.08
N GLN A 453 -21.92 22.52 -25.39
CA GLN A 453 -23.09 23.01 -26.11
C GLN A 453 -24.25 21.99 -26.12
N MET A 454 -23.95 20.69 -26.11
CA MET A 454 -24.95 19.64 -26.11
C MET A 454 -25.64 19.46 -24.75
N ILE A 455 -24.96 19.78 -23.65
CA ILE A 455 -25.54 19.76 -22.29
C ILE A 455 -26.20 21.08 -21.89
N GLY A 456 -25.97 22.15 -22.66
CA GLY A 456 -26.64 23.44 -22.50
C GLY A 456 -25.99 24.37 -21.47
N GLU A 457 -24.69 24.20 -21.23
CA GLU A 457 -23.87 25.02 -20.32
C GLU A 457 -23.06 26.11 -21.04
#